data_AF-A0A519QPP5-F1
#
_entry.id   AF-A0A519QPP5-F1
#
_cell.length_a   1.000
_cell.length_b   1.000
_cell.length_c   1.000
_cell.angle_alpha   90.00
_cell.angle_beta   90.00
_cell.angle_gamma   90.00
#
_symmetry.space_group_name_H-M   'P 1'
#
loop_
_entity.id
_entity.type
_entity.pdbx_description
1 polymer ?
#
loop_
_entity_poly.entity_id
_entity_poly.type
_entity_poly.pdbx_seq_one_letter_code
_entity_poly.pdbx_strand_id
1 'polypeptide(L)'
;MTEITRVPLQPIAKGSLGKLWVGIAAVALAAGGIAWAAMPPQVHVATITAGQGASPVASDVALINYKGTLPDGKVFDEGKNAVFPLQGVIPGFTKALEQMQKGGKYKVEIPSSLGYGDKAQGPIPANTDLTFEIELIDFISGQEYQRQMQMMQQMQQMQGGGAPHGAPGVPGMPPQGLPEGIVPGGPAQ
;
A
#
# COMPACT_ATOMS: atom_id res chain seq x y z
N MET A 1 72.08 -17.67 35.07
CA MET A 1 71.11 -18.74 35.40
C MET A 1 69.76 -18.06 35.58
N THR A 2 68.81 -18.25 34.67
CA THR A 2 67.44 -17.71 34.80
C THR A 2 66.48 -18.89 34.81
N GLU A 3 66.05 -19.27 36.00
CA GLU A 3 65.12 -20.36 36.22
C GLU A 3 63.70 -19.88 35.88
N ILE A 4 63.19 -20.30 34.73
CA ILE A 4 61.83 -19.99 34.30
C ILE A 4 60.88 -20.80 35.19
N THR A 5 60.26 -20.12 36.16
CA THR A 5 59.22 -20.69 37.04
C THR A 5 58.01 -21.06 36.19
N ARG A 6 57.92 -22.33 35.79
CA ARG A 6 56.72 -22.87 35.12
C ARG A 6 55.66 -23.14 36.17
N VAL A 7 54.66 -22.27 36.23
CA VAL A 7 53.42 -22.50 36.98
C VAL A 7 52.79 -23.79 36.45
N PRO A 8 52.51 -24.80 37.30
CA PRO A 8 51.86 -26.03 36.85
C PRO A 8 50.42 -25.72 36.44
N LEU A 9 50.17 -25.63 35.13
CA LEU A 9 48.82 -25.63 34.61
C LEU A 9 48.20 -26.98 34.92
N GLN A 10 47.17 -27.01 35.75
CA GLN A 10 46.42 -28.24 36.01
C GLN A 10 45.83 -28.73 34.68
N PRO A 11 46.05 -30.01 34.31
CA PRO A 11 45.53 -30.52 33.05
C PRO A 11 44.01 -30.49 33.09
N ILE A 12 43.43 -29.75 32.15
CA ILE A 12 41.98 -29.77 31.90
C ILE A 12 41.56 -31.21 31.63
N ALA A 13 40.62 -31.71 32.42
CA ALA A 13 40.17 -33.10 32.34
C ALA A 13 39.69 -33.42 30.91
N LYS A 14 40.17 -34.55 30.36
CA LYS A 14 39.80 -35.06 29.04
C LYS A 14 38.27 -35.23 28.99
N GLY A 15 37.58 -34.38 28.24
CA GLY A 15 36.11 -34.33 28.14
C GLY A 15 35.45 -33.01 28.58
N SER A 16 36.16 -32.13 29.30
CA SER A 16 35.62 -30.81 29.69
C SER A 16 35.38 -29.88 28.49
N LEU A 17 36.21 -30.00 27.46
CA LEU A 17 36.08 -29.21 26.24
C LEU A 17 34.83 -29.60 25.42
N GLY A 18 34.49 -30.89 25.36
CA GLY A 18 33.27 -31.36 24.69
C GLY A 18 31.99 -30.86 25.38
N LYS A 19 31.99 -30.83 26.72
CA LYS A 19 30.88 -30.27 27.51
C LYS A 19 30.74 -28.76 27.32
N LEU A 20 31.86 -28.04 27.17
CA LEU A 20 31.86 -26.61 26.84
C LEU A 20 31.19 -26.36 25.48
N TRP A 21 31.55 -27.14 24.46
CA TRP A 21 30.96 -27.01 23.12
C TRP A 21 29.47 -27.39 23.10
N VAL A 22 29.05 -28.42 23.84
CA VAL A 22 27.63 -28.77 24.00
C VAL A 22 26.86 -27.65 24.71
N GLY A 23 27.43 -27.05 25.75
CA GLY A 23 26.85 -25.90 26.43
C GLY A 23 26.69 -24.69 25.49
N ILE A 24 27.71 -24.38 24.70
CA ILE A 24 27.65 -23.30 23.70
C ILE A 24 26.58 -23.59 22.64
N ALA A 25 26.49 -24.82 22.13
CA ALA A 25 25.47 -25.21 21.16
C ALA A 25 24.05 -25.09 21.74
N ALA A 26 23.85 -25.50 23.00
CA ALA A 26 22.55 -25.36 23.67
C ALA A 26 22.15 -23.89 23.85
N VAL A 27 23.10 -23.02 24.23
CA VAL A 27 22.85 -21.57 24.32
C VAL A 27 22.54 -20.96 22.96
N ALA A 28 23.25 -21.36 21.91
CA ALA A 28 22.99 -20.89 20.54
C ALA A 28 21.60 -21.31 20.04
N LEU A 29 21.17 -22.54 20.32
CA LEU A 29 19.83 -23.02 19.96
C LEU A 29 18.73 -22.29 20.73
N ALA A 30 18.91 -22.06 22.04
CA ALA A 30 17.97 -21.30 22.84
C ALA A 30 17.85 -19.84 22.35
N ALA A 31 18.99 -19.19 22.08
CA ALA A 31 19.00 -17.84 21.53
C ALA A 31 18.36 -17.78 20.13
N GLY A 32 18.62 -18.77 19.28
CA GLY A 32 17.98 -18.89 17.96
C GLY A 32 16.46 -19.05 18.04
N GLY A 33 15.97 -19.88 18.97
CA GLY A 33 14.53 -20.07 19.20
C GLY A 33 13.83 -18.79 19.70
N ILE A 34 14.45 -18.06 20.63
CA ILE A 34 13.93 -16.78 21.12
C ILE A 34 13.90 -15.73 20.01
N ALA A 35 14.98 -15.64 19.22
CA ALA A 35 15.07 -14.70 18.12
C ALA A 35 14.00 -14.97 17.04
N TRP A 36 13.71 -16.24 16.74
CA TRP A 36 12.66 -16.61 15.79
C TRP A 36 11.26 -16.24 16.29
N ALA A 37 10.95 -16.49 17.56
CA ALA A 37 9.66 -16.15 18.15
C ALA A 37 9.41 -14.64 18.26
N ALA A 38 10.47 -13.83 18.31
CA ALA A 38 10.38 -12.37 18.43
C ALA A 38 10.37 -11.63 17.08
N MET A 39 10.32 -12.34 15.94
CA MET A 39 10.33 -11.67 14.64
C MET A 39 9.03 -10.88 14.42
N PRO A 40 9.11 -9.61 14.00
CA PRO A 40 7.92 -8.84 13.70
C PRO A 40 7.18 -9.45 12.50
N PRO A 41 5.85 -9.27 12.42
CA PRO A 41 5.10 -9.62 11.22
C PRO A 41 5.71 -8.91 10.01
N GLN A 42 5.91 -9.67 8.95
CA GLN A 42 6.55 -9.22 7.71
C GLN A 42 5.58 -9.39 6.55
N VAL A 43 5.74 -8.53 5.55
CA VAL A 43 5.03 -8.64 4.28
C VAL A 43 5.87 -9.52 3.38
N HIS A 44 5.24 -10.51 2.73
CA HIS A 44 5.91 -11.33 1.73
C HIS A 44 5.64 -10.76 0.34
N VAL A 45 6.70 -10.48 -0.41
CA VAL A 45 6.61 -9.93 -1.78
C VAL A 45 7.29 -10.92 -2.74
N ALA A 46 6.48 -11.63 -3.51
CA ALA A 46 6.94 -12.52 -4.57
C ALA A 46 6.94 -11.78 -5.91
N THR A 47 8.08 -11.77 -6.59
CA THR A 47 8.21 -11.15 -7.92
C THR A 47 7.59 -12.07 -8.98
N ILE A 48 6.58 -11.59 -9.70
CA ILE A 48 6.01 -12.27 -10.87
C ILE A 48 6.77 -11.80 -12.12
N THR A 49 6.88 -10.48 -12.28
CA THR A 49 7.64 -9.82 -13.34
C THR A 49 8.50 -8.75 -12.70
N ALA A 50 9.81 -8.83 -12.90
CA ALA A 50 10.72 -7.81 -12.37
C ALA A 50 10.48 -6.46 -13.07
N GLY A 51 10.35 -5.42 -12.27
CA GLY A 51 10.39 -4.04 -12.76
C GLY A 51 11.82 -3.59 -13.00
N GLN A 52 11.97 -2.33 -13.39
CA GLN A 52 13.27 -1.67 -13.55
C GLN A 52 13.23 -0.27 -12.96
N GLY A 53 14.34 0.15 -12.39
CA GLY A 53 14.51 1.48 -11.82
C GLY A 53 14.22 1.55 -10.33
N ALA A 54 13.82 2.74 -9.89
CA ALA A 54 13.64 3.05 -8.47
C ALA A 54 12.36 2.45 -7.90
N SER A 55 12.37 2.29 -6.58
CA SER A 55 11.21 1.94 -5.77
C SER A 55 10.59 3.21 -5.18
N PRO A 56 9.25 3.26 -5.02
CA PRO A 56 8.59 4.36 -4.36
C PRO A 56 8.97 4.39 -2.87
N VAL A 57 8.98 5.57 -2.27
CA VAL A 57 9.11 5.73 -0.81
C VAL A 57 7.76 6.03 -0.18
N ALA A 58 7.62 5.86 1.14
CA ALA A 58 6.35 6.08 1.86
C ALA A 58 5.67 7.45 1.61
N SER A 59 6.40 8.50 1.20
CA SER A 59 5.84 9.82 0.87
C SER A 59 5.32 9.96 -0.56
N ASP A 60 5.49 8.95 -1.40
CA ASP A 60 5.15 9.02 -2.82
C ASP A 60 3.69 8.66 -3.08
N VAL A 61 3.28 8.90 -4.31
CA VAL A 61 1.99 8.52 -4.85
C VAL A 61 2.23 7.55 -6.00
N ALA A 62 1.75 6.32 -5.86
CA ALA A 62 1.91 5.28 -6.86
C ALA A 62 0.69 5.17 -7.78
N LEU A 63 0.95 4.88 -9.05
CA LEU A 63 -0.01 4.49 -10.06
C LEU A 63 0.11 2.98 -10.26
N ILE A 64 -0.94 2.23 -9.93
CA ILE A 64 -0.91 0.77 -9.93
C ILE A 64 -2.14 0.15 -10.59
N ASN A 65 -1.98 -1.06 -11.12
CA ASN A 65 -3.09 -2.00 -11.25
C ASN A 65 -3.01 -2.96 -10.07
N TYR A 66 -4.13 -3.29 -9.45
CA TYR A 66 -4.14 -4.20 -8.32
C TYR A 66 -5.39 -5.06 -8.28
N LYS A 67 -5.25 -6.23 -7.65
CA LYS A 67 -6.33 -7.15 -7.34
C LYS A 67 -6.10 -7.72 -5.95
N GLY A 68 -7.00 -7.45 -5.03
CA GLY A 68 -7.02 -7.96 -3.68
C GLY A 68 -7.94 -9.16 -3.53
N THR A 69 -7.42 -10.25 -2.98
CA THR A 69 -8.14 -11.49 -2.71
C THR A 69 -8.02 -11.90 -1.25
N LEU A 70 -9.11 -12.43 -0.71
CA LEU A 70 -9.16 -13.08 0.59
C LEU A 70 -8.58 -14.51 0.52
N PRO A 71 -8.28 -15.17 1.66
CA PRO A 71 -7.76 -16.53 1.68
C PRO A 71 -8.71 -17.58 1.06
N ASP A 72 -10.01 -17.31 0.99
CA ASP A 72 -10.98 -18.17 0.30
C ASP A 72 -10.96 -18.00 -1.24
N GLY A 73 -10.12 -17.09 -1.75
CA GLY A 73 -9.98 -16.79 -3.18
C GLY A 73 -10.95 -15.72 -3.68
N LYS A 74 -11.87 -15.24 -2.84
CA LYS A 74 -12.80 -14.17 -3.21
C LYS A 74 -12.07 -12.84 -3.39
N VAL A 75 -12.32 -12.19 -4.52
CA VAL A 75 -11.86 -10.82 -4.78
C VAL A 75 -12.69 -9.87 -3.91
N PHE A 76 -12.01 -9.05 -3.11
CA PHE A 76 -12.67 -8.04 -2.30
C PHE A 76 -12.53 -6.63 -2.86
N ASP A 77 -11.47 -6.38 -3.64
CA ASP A 77 -11.20 -5.08 -4.26
C ASP A 77 -10.29 -5.26 -5.49
N GLU A 78 -10.50 -4.48 -6.54
CA GLU A 78 -9.64 -4.46 -7.72
C GLU A 78 -9.72 -3.09 -8.42
N GLY A 79 -8.62 -2.69 -9.05
CA GLY A 79 -8.57 -1.42 -9.76
C GLY A 79 -7.50 -1.39 -10.83
N LYS A 80 -7.75 -0.59 -11.87
CA LYS A 80 -6.81 -0.31 -12.95
C LYS A 80 -6.44 1.16 -12.98
N ASN A 81 -5.16 1.46 -13.19
CA ASN A 81 -4.60 2.82 -13.14
C ASN A 81 -5.04 3.59 -11.89
N ALA A 82 -5.08 2.89 -10.76
CA ALA A 82 -5.49 3.47 -9.50
C ALA A 82 -4.32 4.26 -8.89
N VAL A 83 -4.63 5.46 -8.42
CA VAL A 83 -3.65 6.38 -7.83
C VAL A 83 -3.76 6.26 -6.31
N PHE A 84 -2.68 5.80 -5.66
CA PHE A 84 -2.64 5.60 -4.21
C PHE A 84 -1.52 6.41 -3.56
N PRO A 85 -1.84 7.33 -2.64
CA PRO A 85 -0.84 7.93 -1.77
C PRO A 85 -0.38 6.91 -0.71
N LEU A 86 0.92 6.61 -0.65
CA LEU A 86 1.46 5.57 0.21
C LEU A 86 1.30 5.86 1.72
N GLN A 87 1.06 7.12 2.11
CA GLN A 87 0.80 7.51 3.49
C GLN A 87 -0.63 7.20 3.98
N GLY A 88 -1.58 6.98 3.05
CA GLY A 88 -3.00 6.79 3.37
C GLY A 88 -3.48 5.34 3.31
N VAL A 89 -2.60 4.40 3.01
CA VAL A 89 -2.92 2.97 2.84
C VAL A 89 -2.46 2.15 4.05
N ILE A 90 -2.90 0.89 4.10
CA ILE A 90 -2.51 -0.03 5.17
C ILE A 90 -0.97 -0.21 5.22
N PRO A 91 -0.35 -0.33 6.40
CA PRO A 91 1.11 -0.38 6.53
C PRO A 91 1.79 -1.47 5.69
N GLY A 92 1.15 -2.63 5.56
CA GLY A 92 1.65 -3.73 4.76
C GLY A 92 1.73 -3.39 3.28
N PHE A 93 0.81 -2.57 2.77
CA PHE A 93 0.78 -2.16 1.37
C PHE A 93 1.90 -1.18 1.07
N THR A 94 2.15 -0.21 1.95
CA THR A 94 3.30 0.70 1.88
C THR A 94 4.61 -0.08 1.85
N LYS A 95 4.81 -1.00 2.82
CA LYS A 95 6.01 -1.84 2.90
C LYS A 95 6.20 -2.76 1.69
N ALA A 96 5.11 -3.19 1.05
CA ALA A 96 5.19 -3.98 -0.17
C ALA A 96 5.70 -3.14 -1.33
N LEU A 97 5.10 -1.96 -1.54
CA LEU A 97 5.47 -1.06 -2.64
C LEU A 97 6.91 -0.58 -2.54
N GLU A 98 7.41 -0.32 -1.34
CA GLU A 98 8.83 0.06 -1.11
C GLU A 98 9.83 -1.03 -1.55
N GLN A 99 9.39 -2.29 -1.68
CA GLN A 99 10.21 -3.40 -2.17
C GLN A 99 10.00 -3.66 -3.67
N MET A 100 9.07 -2.97 -4.31
CA MET A 100 8.73 -3.15 -5.72
C MET A 100 9.45 -2.14 -6.60
N GLN A 101 9.70 -2.51 -7.85
CA GLN A 101 10.32 -1.63 -8.84
C GLN A 101 9.30 -1.20 -9.89
N LYS A 102 9.46 0.03 -10.40
CA LYS A 102 8.62 0.57 -11.47
C LYS A 102 8.53 -0.39 -12.66
N GLY A 103 7.33 -0.55 -13.21
CA GLY A 103 7.01 -1.46 -14.31
C GLY A 103 6.93 -2.95 -13.94
N GLY A 104 7.12 -3.31 -12.67
CA GLY A 104 7.09 -4.70 -12.21
C GLY A 104 5.71 -5.16 -11.75
N LYS A 105 5.53 -6.48 -11.73
CA LYS A 105 4.34 -7.16 -11.22
C LYS A 105 4.71 -8.11 -10.09
N TYR A 106 3.98 -8.06 -9.00
CA TYR A 106 4.31 -8.76 -7.76
C TYR A 106 3.05 -9.34 -7.13
N LYS A 107 3.21 -10.48 -6.46
CA LYS A 107 2.22 -11.04 -5.54
C LYS A 107 2.66 -10.74 -4.12
N VAL A 108 1.77 -10.12 -3.36
CA VAL A 108 2.04 -9.61 -2.03
C VAL A 108 1.10 -10.28 -1.04
N GLU A 109 1.65 -10.83 0.03
CA GLU A 109 0.89 -11.40 1.13
C GLU A 109 1.09 -10.53 2.37
N ILE A 110 0.01 -9.93 2.82
CA ILE A 110 -0.03 -9.00 3.94
C ILE A 110 -0.71 -9.70 5.11
N PRO A 111 0.01 -9.97 6.22
CA PRO A 111 -0.63 -10.52 7.41
C PRO A 111 -1.62 -9.52 7.97
N SER A 112 -2.70 -10.00 8.58
CA SER A 112 -3.78 -9.17 9.13
C SER A 112 -3.29 -8.03 10.02
N SER A 113 -2.27 -8.28 10.85
CA SER A 113 -1.61 -7.29 11.71
C SER A 113 -1.02 -6.06 10.99
N LEU A 114 -0.66 -6.20 9.71
CA LEU A 114 -0.19 -5.11 8.84
C LEU A 114 -1.27 -4.64 7.86
N GLY A 115 -2.45 -5.25 7.89
CA GLY A 115 -3.64 -4.86 7.14
C GLY A 115 -4.69 -4.20 8.04
N TYR A 116 -5.83 -4.87 8.22
CA TYR A 116 -6.97 -4.36 9.00
C TYR A 116 -7.02 -4.88 10.45
N GLY A 117 -6.13 -5.81 10.83
CA GLY A 117 -6.02 -6.36 12.17
C GLY A 117 -7.33 -6.99 12.66
N ASP A 118 -7.68 -6.72 13.92
CA ASP A 118 -8.89 -7.24 14.57
C ASP A 118 -10.19 -6.57 14.10
N LYS A 119 -10.14 -5.67 13.11
CA LYS A 119 -11.32 -4.95 12.61
C LYS A 119 -11.78 -5.57 11.30
N ALA A 120 -13.08 -5.80 11.19
CA ALA A 120 -13.71 -6.08 9.90
C ALA A 120 -13.85 -4.78 9.10
N GLN A 121 -13.62 -4.85 7.79
CA GLN A 121 -13.73 -3.72 6.87
C GLN A 121 -14.47 -4.16 5.61
N GLY A 122 -15.72 -3.71 5.47
CA GLY A 122 -16.57 -4.09 4.33
C GLY A 122 -16.65 -5.61 4.15
N PRO A 123 -16.21 -6.17 3.01
CA PRO A 123 -16.20 -7.62 2.77
C PRO A 123 -15.06 -8.38 3.47
N ILE A 124 -14.13 -7.69 4.15
CA ILE A 124 -12.94 -8.27 4.78
C ILE A 124 -13.25 -8.59 6.25
N PRO A 125 -13.19 -9.86 6.67
CA PRO A 125 -13.37 -10.23 8.08
C PRO A 125 -12.20 -9.76 8.96
N ALA A 126 -12.42 -9.69 10.27
CA ALA A 126 -11.35 -9.46 11.24
C ALA A 126 -10.30 -10.58 11.17
N ASN A 127 -9.04 -10.24 11.50
CA ASN A 127 -7.91 -11.17 11.54
C ASN A 127 -7.68 -11.93 10.22
N THR A 128 -7.98 -11.29 9.10
CA THR A 128 -7.84 -11.90 7.78
C THR A 128 -6.57 -11.41 7.08
N ASP A 129 -5.75 -12.36 6.63
CA ASP A 129 -4.59 -12.09 5.78
C ASP A 129 -5.04 -11.73 4.37
N LEU A 130 -4.33 -10.81 3.73
CA LEU A 130 -4.70 -10.28 2.42
C LEU A 130 -3.66 -10.70 1.39
N THR A 131 -4.12 -11.19 0.26
CA THR A 131 -3.26 -11.42 -0.91
C THR A 131 -3.56 -10.36 -1.95
N PHE A 132 -2.53 -9.70 -2.46
CA PHE A 132 -2.64 -8.73 -3.55
C PHE A 132 -1.78 -9.14 -4.72
N GLU A 133 -2.31 -9.04 -5.93
CA GLU A 133 -1.50 -8.95 -7.14
C GLU A 133 -1.40 -7.48 -7.52
N ILE A 134 -0.19 -6.93 -7.56
CA ILE A 134 0.06 -5.51 -7.81
C ILE A 134 1.01 -5.37 -8.99
N GLU A 135 0.63 -4.55 -9.96
CA GLU A 135 1.49 -4.06 -11.03
C GLU A 135 1.79 -2.59 -10.76
N LEU A 136 3.05 -2.27 -10.50
CA LEU A 136 3.48 -0.90 -10.28
C LEU A 136 3.76 -0.25 -11.63
N ILE A 137 2.86 0.61 -12.09
CA ILE A 137 2.98 1.26 -13.41
C ILE A 137 3.96 2.42 -13.32
N ASP A 138 3.70 3.34 -12.40
CA ASP A 138 4.52 4.52 -12.17
C ASP A 138 4.37 5.04 -10.74
N PHE A 139 5.17 6.01 -10.34
CA PHE A 139 4.99 6.76 -9.11
C PHE A 139 5.60 8.16 -9.25
N ILE A 140 5.08 9.09 -8.46
CA ILE A 140 5.61 10.46 -8.36
C ILE A 140 5.78 10.83 -6.90
N SER A 141 6.67 11.78 -6.63
CA SER A 141 6.84 12.28 -5.27
C SER A 141 5.56 12.94 -4.75
N GLY A 142 5.26 12.78 -3.46
CA GLY A 142 4.08 13.42 -2.85
C GLY A 142 4.10 14.94 -2.98
N GLN A 143 5.27 15.57 -2.98
CA GLN A 143 5.38 17.01 -3.23
C GLN A 143 4.99 17.39 -4.66
N GLU A 144 5.44 16.61 -5.65
CA GLU A 144 5.08 16.85 -7.05
C GLU A 144 3.57 16.70 -7.25
N TYR A 145 2.97 15.65 -6.66
CA TYR A 145 1.52 15.44 -6.70
C TYR A 145 0.76 16.64 -6.11
N GLN A 146 1.20 17.16 -4.95
CA GLN A 146 0.58 18.33 -4.32
C GLN A 146 0.72 19.59 -5.18
N ARG A 147 1.90 19.86 -5.75
CA ARG A 147 2.11 21.01 -6.65
C ARG A 147 1.24 20.91 -7.90
N GLN A 148 1.13 19.72 -8.49
CA GLN A 148 0.29 19.50 -9.66
C GLN A 148 -1.20 19.77 -9.35
N MET A 149 -1.69 19.29 -8.20
CA MET A 149 -3.06 19.55 -7.75
C MET A 149 -3.31 21.04 -7.48
N GLN A 150 -2.35 21.75 -6.88
CA GLN A 150 -2.44 23.21 -6.66
C GLN A 150 -2.49 23.98 -7.99
N MET A 151 -1.65 23.60 -8.96
CA MET A 151 -1.66 24.20 -10.29
C MET A 151 -3.00 23.98 -11.01
N MET A 152 -3.56 22.76 -10.92
CA MET A 152 -4.86 22.45 -11.52
C MET A 152 -6.00 23.27 -10.91
N GLN A 153 -5.99 23.45 -9.58
CA GLN A 153 -6.99 24.27 -8.89
C GLN A 153 -6.90 25.76 -9.27
N GLN A 154 -5.68 26.29 -9.42
CA GLN A 154 -5.46 27.66 -9.88
C GLN A 154 -5.97 27.87 -11.31
N MET A 155 -5.73 26.91 -12.21
CA MET A 155 -6.19 26.98 -13.59
C MET A 155 -7.73 26.97 -13.69
N GLN A 156 -8.40 26.18 -12.85
CA GLN A 156 -9.86 26.14 -12.81
C GLN A 156 -10.48 27.45 -12.30
N GLN A 157 -9.83 28.11 -11.35
CA GLN A 157 -10.25 29.44 -10.88
C GLN A 157 -10.09 30.53 -11.96
N MET A 158 -9.04 30.44 -12.80
CA MET A 158 -8.87 31.38 -13.91
C MET A 158 -9.85 31.13 -15.07
N GLN A 159 -10.25 29.89 -15.34
CA GLN A 159 -11.28 29.58 -16.36
C GLN A 159 -12.71 29.86 -15.89
N GLY A 160 -12.98 29.83 -14.57
CA GLY A 160 -14.27 30.18 -13.99
C GLY A 160 -14.52 31.69 -13.81
N GLY A 161 -13.52 32.55 -14.07
CA GLY A 161 -13.59 34.01 -13.87
C GLY A 161 -13.90 34.85 -15.12
N GLY A 162 -14.30 34.23 -16.23
CA GLY A 162 -14.42 34.86 -17.55
C GLY A 162 -15.83 34.94 -18.13
N ALA A 163 -16.86 35.27 -17.34
CA ALA A 163 -18.16 35.70 -17.87
C ALA A 163 -18.43 37.15 -17.45
N PRO A 164 -18.42 38.13 -18.38
CA PRO A 164 -18.87 39.47 -18.09
C PRO A 164 -20.38 39.44 -17.81
N HIS A 165 -20.77 39.73 -16.57
CA HIS A 165 -22.10 40.25 -16.26
C HIS A 165 -22.24 41.61 -16.97
N GLY A 166 -22.94 41.65 -18.10
CA GLY A 166 -23.24 42.91 -18.76
C GLY A 166 -23.73 42.76 -20.20
N ALA A 167 -24.96 42.29 -20.38
CA ALA A 167 -25.70 42.54 -21.62
C ALA A 167 -26.99 43.33 -21.28
N PRO A 168 -27.09 44.61 -21.68
CA PRO A 168 -28.32 45.36 -21.66
C PRO A 168 -29.10 45.16 -22.97
N GLY A 169 -30.42 44.99 -22.86
CA GLY A 169 -31.37 45.24 -23.95
C GLY A 169 -31.84 44.00 -24.70
N VAL A 170 -33.08 43.59 -24.43
CA VAL A 170 -33.88 42.74 -25.33
C VAL A 170 -34.78 43.64 -26.19
N PRO A 171 -34.62 43.68 -27.52
CA PRO A 171 -35.66 44.08 -28.45
C PRO A 171 -36.30 42.82 -29.07
N GLY A 172 -37.62 42.84 -29.17
CA GLY A 172 -38.44 41.65 -29.39
C GLY A 172 -38.37 41.02 -30.78
N MET A 173 -38.79 39.76 -30.82
CA MET A 173 -39.28 39.08 -32.01
C MET A 173 -40.60 38.35 -31.67
N PRO A 174 -41.58 38.30 -32.59
CA PRO A 174 -43.00 38.03 -32.30
C PRO A 174 -43.32 36.53 -32.17
N PRO A 175 -44.48 36.19 -31.56
CA PRO A 175 -44.92 34.81 -31.39
C PRO A 175 -45.45 34.23 -32.71
N GLN A 176 -44.79 33.19 -33.23
CA GLN A 176 -45.39 32.29 -34.20
C GLN A 176 -45.98 31.09 -33.44
N GLY A 177 -47.30 31.05 -33.36
CA GLY A 177 -48.03 29.89 -32.86
C GLY A 177 -48.02 28.73 -33.84
N LEU A 178 -48.41 27.55 -33.34
CA LEU A 178 -49.06 26.41 -34.00
C LEU A 178 -49.20 25.30 -32.93
N PRO A 179 -50.09 24.30 -33.07
CA PRO A 179 -51.52 24.40 -32.82
C PRO A 179 -52.02 23.37 -31.78
N GLU A 180 -53.32 23.42 -31.55
CA GLU A 180 -54.16 22.58 -30.69
C GLU A 180 -53.90 21.06 -30.73
N GLY A 181 -54.19 20.41 -29.60
CA GLY A 181 -54.75 19.06 -29.62
C GLY A 181 -54.26 18.16 -28.50
N ILE A 182 -55.07 18.07 -27.43
CA ILE A 182 -55.62 16.82 -26.85
C ILE A 182 -55.88 17.03 -25.34
N VAL A 183 -57.16 17.21 -25.04
CA VAL A 183 -57.79 16.91 -23.74
C VAL A 183 -57.91 15.39 -23.58
N PRO A 184 -57.69 14.88 -22.37
CA PRO A 184 -58.80 14.39 -21.56
C PRO A 184 -58.62 14.85 -20.09
N GLY A 185 -59.63 15.14 -19.27
CA GLY A 185 -61.00 14.67 -19.22
C GLY A 185 -61.32 14.43 -17.74
N GLY A 186 -61.97 15.41 -17.11
CA GLY A 186 -62.84 15.26 -15.93
C GLY A 186 -62.23 14.99 -14.53
N PRO A 187 -62.54 15.84 -13.54
CA PRO A 187 -62.61 15.43 -12.14
C PRO A 187 -64.06 15.09 -11.75
N ALA A 188 -64.28 14.01 -11.01
CA ALA A 188 -65.54 13.80 -10.30
C ALA A 188 -65.32 12.95 -9.04
N GLN A 189 -65.58 13.60 -7.90
CA GLN A 189 -66.15 13.11 -6.64
C GLN A 189 -65.61 11.82 -6.01
#